data_AF-A0A1X2I7A4-F1
#
_entry.id   AF-A0A1X2I7A4-F1
#
_cell.length_a   1.000
_cell.length_b   1.000
_cell.length_c   1.000
_cell.angle_alpha   90.00
_cell.angle_beta   90.00
_cell.angle_gamma   90.00
#
_symmetry.space_group_name_H-M   'P 1'
#
loop_
_entity.id
_entity.type
_entity.pdbx_description
1 polymer ?
#
loop_
_entity_poly.entity_id
_entity_poly.type
_entity_poly.pdbx_seq_one_letter_code
_entity_poly.pdbx_strand_id
1 'polypeptide(L)'
;MGSIYDETNSKAYILIADKPLVIGRLQVNKQDQRLSRSHVQITLLSDQRCFVKAMSRNLCTLDNAILPRKLNEQGQEEGQEVEAFNGQWIHLLPGKLYPLKLTLPKAMTTPTPRKPFMEHKMKTNLGIDDDETDSSGDSDENMNTVKEQSDDSMDDKENVDEVNITPSEQDRYPSTPGSIISTESSLLGGESWSD
;
A
#
# COMPACT_ATOMS: atom_id res chain seq x y z
N MET A 1 -10.98 22.81 -7.65
CA MET A 1 -11.35 21.91 -6.55
C MET A 1 -11.28 20.48 -7.07
N GLY A 2 -10.67 19.57 -6.31
CA GLY A 2 -10.66 18.15 -6.63
C GLY A 2 -11.88 17.44 -6.05
N SER A 3 -12.26 16.30 -6.61
CA SER A 3 -13.35 15.46 -6.12
C SER A 3 -13.10 13.98 -6.39
N ILE A 4 -13.79 13.15 -5.61
CA ILE A 4 -13.90 11.71 -5.80
C ILE A 4 -15.35 11.40 -6.09
N TYR A 5 -15.63 10.69 -7.18
CA TYR A 5 -16.97 10.18 -7.47
C TYR A 5 -17.03 8.67 -7.22
N ASP A 6 -17.87 8.24 -6.30
CA ASP A 6 -18.18 6.83 -6.05
C ASP A 6 -19.32 6.40 -6.98
N GLU A 7 -19.03 5.52 -7.94
CA GLU A 7 -20.06 5.04 -8.86
C GLU A 7 -21.04 4.08 -8.19
N THR A 8 -20.62 3.41 -7.10
CA THR A 8 -21.46 2.43 -6.40
C THR A 8 -22.73 3.08 -5.84
N ASN A 9 -22.58 4.28 -5.28
CA ASN A 9 -23.67 5.02 -4.64
C ASN A 9 -23.98 6.35 -5.34
N SER A 10 -23.35 6.61 -6.49
CA SER A 10 -23.46 7.87 -7.21
C SER A 10 -23.18 9.12 -6.35
N LYS A 11 -22.22 9.01 -5.42
CA LYS A 11 -21.91 10.06 -4.45
C LYS A 11 -20.57 10.72 -4.74
N ALA A 12 -20.55 12.05 -4.73
CA ALA A 12 -19.31 12.82 -4.83
C ALA A 12 -18.80 13.26 -3.46
N TYR A 13 -17.48 13.19 -3.28
CA TYR A 13 -16.77 13.72 -2.12
C TYR A 13 -15.82 14.82 -2.59
N ILE A 14 -15.82 15.95 -1.88
CA ILE A 14 -14.97 17.08 -2.20
C ILE A 14 -13.61 16.87 -1.54
N LEU A 15 -12.52 17.06 -2.31
CA LEU A 15 -11.17 17.09 -1.78
C LEU A 15 -10.83 18.52 -1.37
N ILE A 16 -10.50 18.68 -0.09
CA ILE A 16 -10.04 19.95 0.49
C ILE A 16 -8.51 19.88 0.53
N ALA A 17 -7.84 20.93 0.06
CA ALA A 17 -6.38 21.00 0.05
C ALA A 17 -5.80 20.80 1.46
N ASP A 18 -4.72 20.05 1.55
CA ASP A 18 -3.96 19.70 2.75
C ASP A 18 -4.78 19.01 3.86
N LYS A 19 -5.99 18.53 3.52
CA LYS A 19 -6.87 17.79 4.42
C LYS A 19 -7.11 16.38 3.88
N PRO A 20 -6.73 15.32 4.62
CA PRO A 20 -6.94 13.95 4.16
C PRO A 20 -8.44 13.60 4.14
N LEU A 21 -8.88 13.02 3.03
CA LEU A 21 -10.18 12.37 2.90
C LEU A 21 -10.01 10.87 3.08
N VAL A 22 -10.68 10.31 4.10
CA VAL A 22 -10.67 8.86 4.35
C VAL A 22 -11.99 8.25 3.89
N ILE A 23 -11.91 7.27 2.99
CA ILE A 23 -13.05 6.53 2.46
C ILE A 23 -12.93 5.07 2.86
N GLY A 24 -14.05 4.46 3.24
CA GLY A 24 -14.13 3.03 3.49
C GLY A 24 -15.55 2.54 3.56
N ARG A 25 -15.76 1.48 4.34
CA ARG A 25 -17.01 0.73 4.44
C ARG A 25 -18.23 1.58 4.71
N LEU A 26 -18.11 2.56 5.60
CA LEU A 26 -19.26 3.35 6.05
C LEU A 26 -19.79 4.29 4.95
N GLN A 27 -18.90 4.73 4.07
CA GLN A 27 -19.18 5.65 2.98
C GLN A 27 -19.69 4.90 1.75
N VAL A 28 -19.17 3.70 1.48
CA VAL A 28 -19.41 2.97 0.23
C VAL A 28 -20.40 1.81 0.40
N ASN A 29 -20.18 0.88 1.31
CA ASN A 29 -21.12 -0.22 1.53
C ASN A 29 -20.99 -0.75 2.95
N LYS A 30 -21.97 -0.45 3.80
CA LYS A 30 -21.94 -0.79 5.23
C LYS A 30 -21.93 -2.29 5.52
N GLN A 31 -22.38 -3.11 4.56
CA GLN A 31 -22.56 -4.55 4.74
C GLN A 31 -21.31 -5.37 4.36
N ASP A 32 -20.49 -4.90 3.42
CA ASP A 32 -19.30 -5.65 3.00
C ASP A 32 -18.18 -5.56 4.05
N GLN A 33 -18.00 -6.63 4.82
CA GLN A 33 -16.98 -6.72 5.86
C GLN A 33 -15.55 -6.76 5.34
N ARG A 34 -15.34 -7.04 4.04
CA ARG A 34 -14.02 -6.95 3.40
C ARG A 34 -13.56 -5.49 3.30
N LEU A 35 -14.47 -4.53 3.33
CA LEU A 35 -14.10 -3.13 3.43
C LEU A 35 -13.75 -2.78 4.88
N SER A 36 -12.54 -2.27 5.10
CA SER A 36 -12.21 -1.54 6.33
C SER A 36 -13.05 -0.26 6.44
N ARG A 37 -13.32 0.20 7.67
CA ARG A 37 -13.94 1.52 7.92
C ARG A 37 -13.06 2.66 7.42
N SER A 38 -11.74 2.48 7.51
CA SER A 38 -10.73 3.37 6.95
C SER A 38 -9.96 2.57 5.90
N HIS A 39 -10.39 2.66 4.64
CA HIS A 39 -9.89 1.77 3.60
C HIS A 39 -8.78 2.42 2.77
N VAL A 40 -9.03 3.65 2.33
CA VAL A 40 -8.09 4.46 1.56
C VAL A 40 -8.10 5.87 2.12
N GLN A 41 -6.92 6.49 2.13
CA GLN A 41 -6.75 7.91 2.41
C GLN A 41 -6.33 8.60 1.11
N ILE A 42 -6.97 9.72 0.81
CA ILE A 42 -6.72 10.53 -0.38
C ILE A 42 -6.43 11.94 0.10
N THR A 43 -5.26 12.47 -0.27
CA THR A 43 -4.83 13.81 0.12
C THR A 43 -4.60 14.61 -1.15
N LEU A 44 -5.29 15.74 -1.29
CA LEU A 44 -4.97 16.76 -2.28
C LEU A 44 -4.10 17.80 -1.58
N LEU A 45 -2.90 18.06 -2.07
CA LEU A 45 -2.04 19.11 -1.53
C LEU A 45 -2.39 20.47 -2.14
N SER A 46 -1.99 21.56 -1.49
CA SER A 46 -2.12 22.93 -2.02
C SER A 46 -1.37 23.16 -3.33
N ASP A 47 -0.32 22.38 -3.59
CA ASP A 47 0.41 22.35 -4.88
C ASP A 47 -0.32 21.56 -5.99
N GLN A 48 -1.55 21.12 -5.73
CA GLN A 48 -2.43 20.38 -6.63
C GLN A 48 -2.02 18.94 -6.94
N ARG A 49 -0.96 18.42 -6.30
CA ARG A 49 -0.65 16.99 -6.35
C ARG A 49 -1.62 16.22 -5.47
N CYS A 50 -1.97 15.02 -5.91
CA CYS A 50 -2.86 14.14 -5.16
C CYS A 50 -2.12 12.86 -4.81
N PHE A 51 -2.26 12.42 -3.57
CA PHE A 51 -1.66 11.19 -3.08
C PHE A 51 -2.75 10.26 -2.55
N VAL A 52 -2.58 8.98 -2.82
CA VAL A 52 -3.47 7.91 -2.39
C VAL A 52 -2.65 6.92 -1.57
N LYS A 53 -3.19 6.55 -0.40
CA LYS A 53 -2.57 5.62 0.54
C LYS A 53 -3.57 4.54 0.94
N ALA A 54 -3.15 3.28 0.84
CA ALA A 54 -3.94 2.16 1.36
C ALA A 54 -3.87 2.13 2.90
N MET A 55 -5.03 2.10 3.56
CA MET A 55 -5.13 2.08 5.03
C MET A 55 -5.68 0.75 5.57
N SER A 56 -6.39 -0.01 4.74
CA SER A 56 -6.90 -1.35 5.09
C SER A 56 -5.77 -2.39 5.05
N ARG A 57 -6.05 -3.65 5.41
CA ARG A 57 -5.16 -4.80 5.09
C ARG A 57 -5.44 -5.39 3.70
N ASN A 58 -6.66 -5.26 3.22
CA ASN A 58 -7.05 -5.78 1.91
C ASN A 58 -6.41 -4.96 0.78
N LEU A 59 -6.24 -5.60 -0.37
CA LEU A 59 -5.59 -4.98 -1.52
C LEU A 59 -6.51 -3.94 -2.17
N CYS A 60 -5.96 -2.77 -2.45
CA CYS A 60 -6.60 -1.70 -3.21
C CYS A 60 -5.85 -1.53 -4.53
N THR A 61 -6.52 -1.05 -5.56
CA THR A 61 -5.84 -0.74 -6.83
C THR A 61 -6.06 0.71 -7.27
N LEU A 62 -5.06 1.28 -7.93
CA LEU A 62 -5.10 2.54 -8.67
C LEU A 62 -4.81 2.23 -10.14
N ASP A 63 -5.77 2.45 -11.04
CA ASP A 63 -5.68 2.10 -12.48
C ASP A 63 -5.18 0.66 -12.73
N ASN A 64 -5.67 -0.30 -11.93
CA ASN A 64 -5.30 -1.72 -11.94
C ASN A 64 -3.91 -2.07 -11.35
N ALA A 65 -3.12 -1.09 -10.90
CA ALA A 65 -1.91 -1.35 -10.12
C ALA A 65 -2.25 -1.47 -8.64
N ILE A 66 -1.72 -2.49 -7.94
CA ILE A 66 -1.92 -2.64 -6.50
C ILE A 66 -1.19 -1.50 -5.78
N LEU A 67 -1.87 -0.87 -4.82
CA LEU A 67 -1.24 0.15 -3.99
C LEU A 67 -0.15 -0.48 -3.10
N PRO A 68 1.09 0.05 -3.14
CA PRO A 68 2.23 -0.51 -2.44
C PRO A 68 2.09 -0.36 -0.91
N ARG A 69 2.76 -1.26 -0.21
CA ARG A 69 2.90 -1.27 1.25
C ARG A 69 4.37 -1.37 1.61
N LYS A 70 4.75 -0.76 2.71
CA LYS A 70 6.09 -0.82 3.29
C LYS A 70 5.99 -1.33 4.73
N LEU A 71 7.01 -2.03 5.19
CA LEU A 71 7.16 -2.32 6.61
C LEU A 71 7.60 -1.04 7.33
N ASN A 72 6.91 -0.69 8.40
CA ASN A 72 7.33 0.37 9.29
C ASN A 72 8.46 -0.11 10.21
N GLU A 73 9.02 0.80 11.02
CA GLU A 73 10.10 0.51 11.99
C GLU A 73 9.71 -0.54 13.03
N GLN A 74 8.42 -0.81 13.20
CA GLN A 74 7.84 -1.80 14.12
C GLN A 74 7.55 -3.14 13.43
N GLY A 75 7.94 -3.30 12.16
CA GLY A 75 7.71 -4.52 11.36
C GLY A 75 6.25 -4.71 10.93
N GLN A 76 5.41 -3.67 10.98
CA GLN A 76 4.02 -3.71 10.53
C GLN A 76 3.88 -3.15 9.12
N GLU A 77 3.05 -3.79 8.29
CA GLU A 77 2.75 -3.28 6.96
C GLU A 77 1.88 -2.04 7.00
N GLU A 78 2.40 -0.94 6.44
CA GLU A 78 1.70 0.32 6.28
C GLU A 78 1.61 0.67 4.78
N GLY A 79 0.51 1.29 4.36
CA GLY A 79 0.41 1.79 2.99
C GLY A 79 1.47 2.83 2.67
N GLN A 80 2.04 2.76 1.47
CA GLN A 80 2.88 3.81 0.93
C GLN A 80 2.02 4.80 0.14
N GLU A 81 2.34 6.09 0.23
CA GLU A 81 1.69 7.12 -0.56
C GLU A 81 2.12 7.02 -2.03
N VAL A 82 1.14 6.99 -2.93
CA VAL A 82 1.35 6.98 -4.37
C VAL A 82 0.70 8.21 -4.97
N GLU A 83 1.43 8.91 -5.83
CA GLU A 83 0.90 10.04 -6.57
C GLU A 83 -0.18 9.55 -7.56
N ALA A 84 -1.32 10.22 -7.53
CA ALA A 84 -2.46 9.93 -8.38
C ALA A 84 -2.79 11.13 -9.27
N PHE A 85 -3.23 10.82 -10.48
CA PHE A 85 -3.48 11.77 -11.55
C PHE A 85 -4.97 11.94 -11.83
N ASN A 86 -5.29 13.03 -12.52
CA ASN A 86 -6.66 13.31 -12.92
C ASN A 86 -7.23 12.17 -13.80
N GLY A 87 -8.43 11.71 -13.48
CA GLY A 87 -9.16 10.70 -14.25
C GLY A 87 -8.86 9.25 -13.86
N GLN A 88 -7.91 9.00 -12.96
CA GLN A 88 -7.58 7.66 -12.51
C GLN A 88 -8.69 7.05 -11.63
N TRP A 89 -8.73 5.72 -11.63
CA TRP A 89 -9.69 4.92 -10.88
C TRP A 89 -9.04 4.25 -9.68
N ILE A 90 -9.64 4.46 -8.50
CA ILE A 90 -9.31 3.74 -7.28
C ILE A 90 -10.36 2.66 -7.07
N HIS A 91 -9.97 1.39 -6.97
CA HIS A 91 -10.88 0.31 -6.58
C HIS A 91 -10.53 -0.14 -5.17
N LEU A 92 -11.53 -0.12 -4.29
CA LEU A 92 -11.32 -0.48 -2.88
C LEU A 92 -11.12 -1.98 -2.67
N LEU A 93 -11.49 -2.82 -3.62
CA LEU A 93 -11.17 -4.25 -3.62
C LEU A 93 -10.74 -4.71 -5.02
N PRO A 94 -10.01 -5.84 -5.13
CA PRO A 94 -9.66 -6.43 -6.42
C PRO A 94 -10.89 -6.80 -7.26
N GLY A 95 -10.71 -6.92 -8.58
CA GLY A 95 -11.81 -7.23 -9.50
C GLY A 95 -12.69 -6.02 -9.85
N LYS A 96 -12.13 -4.80 -9.75
CA LYS A 96 -12.81 -3.53 -10.06
C LYS A 96 -14.05 -3.25 -9.19
N LEU A 97 -14.06 -3.76 -7.98
CA LEU A 97 -15.15 -3.54 -7.04
C LEU A 97 -15.00 -2.19 -6.34
N TYR A 98 -16.14 -1.53 -6.11
CA TYR A 98 -16.23 -0.22 -5.47
C TYR A 98 -15.35 0.84 -6.15
N PRO A 99 -15.61 1.12 -7.45
CA PRO A 99 -14.81 2.07 -8.23
C PRO A 99 -15.06 3.51 -7.77
N LEU A 100 -13.96 4.22 -7.53
CA LEU A 100 -13.92 5.63 -7.19
C LEU A 100 -13.15 6.39 -8.27
N LYS A 101 -13.78 7.35 -8.93
CA LYS A 101 -13.15 8.17 -9.98
C LYS A 101 -12.52 9.43 -9.38
N LEU A 102 -11.24 9.62 -9.59
CA LEU A 102 -10.50 10.82 -9.18
C LEU A 102 -10.65 11.94 -10.22
N THR A 103 -11.06 13.12 -9.78
CA THR A 103 -11.08 14.34 -10.60
C THR A 103 -10.27 15.42 -9.91
N LEU A 104 -9.22 15.90 -10.57
CA LEU A 104 -8.33 16.94 -10.06
C LEU A 104 -8.51 18.25 -10.84
N PRO A 105 -8.28 19.41 -10.21
CA PRO A 105 -8.25 20.68 -10.92
C PRO A 105 -7.14 20.68 -11.98
N LYS A 106 -7.41 21.28 -13.15
CA LYS A 106 -6.53 21.30 -14.34
C LYS A 106 -5.18 22.03 -14.19
N ALA A 107 -4.74 22.34 -12.97
CA ALA A 107 -3.47 23.02 -12.74
C ALA A 107 -2.29 22.06 -12.97
N MET A 108 -1.84 22.05 -14.22
CA MET A 108 -0.57 21.53 -14.73
C MET A 108 -0.26 20.05 -14.46
N THR A 109 -0.87 19.21 -15.28
CA THR A 109 -0.33 17.94 -15.76
C THR A 109 0.97 18.18 -16.54
N THR A 110 2.05 18.58 -15.90
CA THR A 110 3.39 18.38 -16.45
C THR A 110 3.89 17.05 -15.90
N PRO A 111 3.81 15.94 -16.67
CA PRO A 111 4.46 14.71 -16.26
C PRO A 111 5.96 14.99 -16.13
N THR A 112 6.51 14.72 -14.95
CA THR A 112 7.96 14.81 -14.72
C THR A 112 8.63 13.87 -15.74
N PRO A 113 9.49 14.37 -16.65
CA PRO A 113 10.08 13.54 -17.67
C PRO A 113 10.92 12.44 -17.01
N ARG A 114 10.61 11.17 -17.30
CA ARG A 114 11.46 10.05 -16.93
C ARG A 114 12.82 10.26 -17.60
N LYS A 115 13.91 10.26 -16.83
CA LYS A 115 15.27 10.29 -17.39
C LYS A 115 15.38 9.17 -18.44
N PRO A 116 15.80 9.45 -19.69
CA PRO A 116 16.01 8.39 -20.66
C PRO A 116 17.07 7.43 -20.12
N PHE A 117 16.78 6.13 -20.25
CA PHE A 117 17.74 5.08 -19.96
C PHE A 117 18.92 5.26 -20.92
N MET A 118 20.08 5.68 -20.40
CA MET A 118 21.29 5.67 -21.22
C MET A 118 21.69 4.20 -21.41
N GLU A 119 21.58 3.71 -22.64
CA GLU A 119 22.25 2.48 -23.06
C GLU A 119 23.75 2.66 -22.80
N HIS A 120 24.26 2.01 -21.75
CA HIS A 120 25.69 1.78 -21.63
C HIS A 120 26.10 0.88 -22.80
N LYS A 121 26.61 1.48 -23.88
CA LYS A 121 27.37 0.76 -24.91
C LYS A 121 28.53 0.07 -24.22
N MET A 122 28.39 -1.23 -23.95
CA MET A 122 29.53 -2.08 -23.62
C MET A 122 30.46 -2.08 -24.84
N LYS A 123 31.61 -1.41 -24.72
CA LYS A 123 32.69 -1.57 -25.68
C LYS A 123 33.21 -3.00 -25.57
N THR A 124 32.94 -3.79 -26.59
CA THR A 124 33.57 -5.10 -26.80
C THR A 124 34.99 -4.83 -27.28
N ASN A 125 35.99 -5.02 -26.41
CA ASN A 125 37.39 -5.03 -26.84
C ASN A 125 37.68 -6.39 -27.51
N LEU A 126 37.65 -6.40 -28.84
CA LEU A 126 38.36 -7.39 -29.65
C LEU A 126 39.84 -6.99 -29.59
N GLY A 127 40.65 -7.78 -28.88
CA GLY A 127 42.09 -7.74 -29.03
C GLY A 127 42.50 -8.43 -30.31
N ILE A 128 43.33 -7.76 -31.12
CA ILE A 128 44.34 -8.31 -32.04
C ILE A 128 45.32 -7.15 -32.37
N ASP A 129 46.52 -7.29 -31.81
CA ASP A 129 47.92 -7.01 -32.21
C ASP A 129 48.37 -5.82 -33.10
N ASP A 130 49.54 -5.32 -32.68
CA ASP A 130 50.65 -4.60 -33.36
C ASP A 130 50.41 -3.21 -33.97
N ASP A 131 51.06 -2.18 -33.40
CA ASP A 131 52.29 -1.55 -33.97
C ASP A 131 52.62 -0.20 -33.27
N GLU A 132 53.80 -0.18 -32.64
CA GLU A 132 54.78 0.90 -32.40
C GLU A 132 54.38 2.41 -32.39
N THR A 133 54.75 3.10 -31.28
CA THR A 133 55.29 4.49 -31.17
C THR A 133 54.39 5.70 -31.53
N ASP A 134 54.42 6.88 -30.93
CA ASP A 134 55.24 7.54 -29.90
C ASP A 134 54.44 8.75 -29.33
N SER A 135 54.67 9.03 -28.05
CA SER A 135 54.77 10.34 -27.39
C SER A 135 53.69 11.45 -27.38
N SER A 136 53.55 11.96 -26.15
CA SER A 136 53.12 13.29 -25.65
C SER A 136 51.63 13.47 -25.32
N GLY A 137 51.22 13.83 -24.10
CA GLY A 137 51.90 14.12 -22.83
C GLY A 137 50.86 14.00 -21.71
N ASP A 138 51.18 13.34 -20.60
CA ASP A 138 51.84 13.93 -19.42
C ASP A 138 50.86 14.74 -18.57
N SER A 139 50.35 14.14 -17.50
CA SER A 139 50.51 14.71 -16.16
C SER A 139 50.09 13.69 -15.09
N ASP A 140 51.06 13.52 -14.21
CA ASP A 140 51.23 12.61 -13.10
C ASP A 140 50.21 12.71 -11.95
N GLU A 141 50.41 11.76 -11.04
CA GLU A 141 50.21 11.81 -9.60
C GLU A 141 48.95 11.10 -9.07
N ASN A 142 48.98 10.29 -8.02
CA ASN A 142 50.02 9.55 -7.28
C ASN A 142 49.24 8.77 -6.19
N MET A 143 49.75 7.59 -5.84
CA MET A 143 49.61 6.89 -4.56
C MET A 143 48.22 6.38 -4.10
N ASN A 144 48.03 5.05 -4.04
CA ASN A 144 48.33 4.18 -2.88
C ASN A 144 47.25 4.36 -1.78
N THR A 145 46.56 3.35 -1.25
CA THR A 145 47.13 2.15 -0.66
C THR A 145 46.00 1.20 -0.26
N VAL A 146 46.27 -0.09 -0.44
CA VAL A 146 45.63 -1.27 0.15
C VAL A 146 45.45 -1.13 1.68
N LYS A 147 44.37 -1.72 2.22
CA LYS A 147 44.41 -2.50 3.47
C LYS A 147 43.19 -3.42 3.59
N GLU A 148 43.42 -4.69 3.26
CA GLU A 148 42.70 -5.82 3.84
C GLU A 148 43.16 -6.07 5.29
N GLN A 149 42.36 -6.89 5.99
CA GLN A 149 42.66 -7.77 7.12
C GLN A 149 42.47 -7.27 8.56
N SER A 150 41.51 -7.92 9.24
CA SER A 150 41.63 -8.65 10.53
C SER A 150 40.18 -9.03 10.92
N ASP A 151 39.71 -10.26 10.81
CA ASP A 151 40.05 -11.53 11.48
C ASP A 151 39.80 -11.57 13.00
N ASP A 152 39.13 -12.66 13.36
CA ASP A 152 38.93 -13.31 14.66
C ASP A 152 38.06 -12.64 15.75
N SER A 153 37.00 -13.35 16.17
CA SER A 153 36.80 -13.79 17.57
C SER A 153 35.55 -14.67 17.68
N MET A 154 35.75 -15.96 17.92
CA MET A 154 34.75 -16.89 18.44
C MET A 154 34.46 -16.61 19.92
N ASP A 155 33.19 -16.72 20.33
CA ASP A 155 32.84 -17.01 21.73
C ASP A 155 31.59 -17.90 21.74
N ASP A 156 31.86 -19.22 21.69
CA ASP A 156 30.96 -20.26 22.17
C ASP A 156 30.86 -20.16 23.69
N LYS A 157 29.64 -19.95 24.20
CA LYS A 157 29.27 -20.37 25.55
C LYS A 157 27.96 -21.14 25.53
N GLU A 158 28.11 -22.45 25.43
CA GLU A 158 27.23 -23.40 26.09
C GLU A 158 27.29 -23.14 27.61
N ASN A 159 26.15 -23.02 28.30
CA ASN A 159 25.90 -23.88 29.46
C ASN A 159 24.43 -23.86 29.91
N VAL A 160 24.05 -25.03 30.40
CA VAL A 160 22.76 -25.61 30.77
C VAL A 160 22.05 -25.01 32.00
N ASP A 161 20.85 -25.57 32.24
CA ASP A 161 19.98 -25.52 33.43
C ASP A 161 18.92 -24.40 33.40
N GLU A 162 17.63 -24.62 33.68
CA GLU A 162 16.85 -25.76 34.11
C GLU A 162 15.37 -25.36 33.94
N VAL A 163 14.55 -26.36 33.66
CA VAL A 163 13.09 -26.47 33.74
C VAL A 163 12.39 -25.43 34.65
N ASN A 164 11.37 -24.74 34.12
CA ASN A 164 10.10 -24.65 34.84
C ASN A 164 8.90 -24.54 33.89
N ILE A 165 8.25 -25.69 33.68
CA ILE A 165 6.89 -25.76 33.19
C ILE A 165 6.01 -25.50 34.40
N THR A 166 5.17 -24.45 34.36
CA THR A 166 3.88 -24.54 35.03
C THR A 166 2.83 -23.67 34.34
N PRO A 167 1.72 -24.26 33.90
CA PRO A 167 0.56 -23.54 33.39
C PRO A 167 -0.27 -23.05 34.58
N SER A 168 -0.75 -21.80 34.52
CA SER A 168 -1.87 -21.38 35.36
C SER A 168 -3.16 -21.59 34.58
N GLU A 169 -3.64 -22.84 34.60
CA GLU A 169 -5.07 -23.11 34.63
C GLU A 169 -5.56 -22.83 36.05
N GLN A 170 -6.65 -22.05 36.16
CA GLN A 170 -7.68 -22.00 37.21
C GLN A 170 -8.41 -20.65 37.05
N ASP A 171 -9.72 -20.54 36.91
CA ASP A 171 -10.79 -21.53 37.03
C ASP A 171 -12.11 -20.82 36.63
N ARG A 172 -13.11 -21.61 36.23
CA ARG A 172 -14.56 -21.30 36.08
C ARG A 172 -15.10 -20.76 34.74
N TYR A 173 -15.35 -21.70 33.85
CA TYR A 173 -16.72 -21.95 33.37
C TYR A 173 -17.14 -23.32 33.96
N PRO A 174 -18.43 -23.64 34.24
CA PRO A 174 -19.55 -23.48 33.30
C PRO A 174 -20.92 -23.16 33.94
N SER A 175 -21.87 -22.67 33.13
CA SER A 175 -23.29 -23.08 33.18
C SER A 175 -24.07 -22.44 32.01
N THR A 176 -24.30 -23.25 30.99
CA THR A 176 -25.40 -23.21 30.01
C THR A 176 -26.76 -23.39 30.72
N PRO A 177 -27.91 -23.58 30.02
CA PRO A 177 -28.63 -22.76 29.04
C PRO A 177 -30.03 -22.37 29.57
N GLY A 178 -30.73 -21.45 28.90
CA GLY A 178 -32.14 -21.14 29.19
C GLY A 178 -32.94 -20.83 27.95
N SER A 179 -33.39 -21.87 27.24
CA SER A 179 -34.53 -21.78 26.32
C SER A 179 -35.82 -21.65 27.12
N ILE A 180 -36.75 -20.78 26.70
CA ILE A 180 -38.13 -21.18 26.34
C ILE A 180 -38.85 -20.07 25.55
N ILE A 181 -39.78 -20.58 24.76
CA ILE A 181 -40.67 -20.03 23.74
C ILE A 181 -41.82 -19.20 24.35
N SER A 182 -42.33 -18.21 23.60
CA SER A 182 -43.77 -17.84 23.47
C SER A 182 -43.91 -16.94 22.21
N THR A 183 -44.30 -17.40 21.03
CA THR A 183 -45.66 -17.67 20.48
C THR A 183 -46.73 -16.62 20.78
N GLU A 184 -47.01 -15.76 19.79
CA GLU A 184 -48.36 -15.45 19.24
C GLU A 184 -48.24 -14.33 18.17
N SER A 185 -48.40 -14.66 16.89
CA SER A 185 -49.64 -14.57 16.10
C SER A 185 -49.98 -13.16 15.60
N SER A 186 -49.66 -12.90 14.33
CA SER A 186 -50.44 -12.00 13.46
C SER A 186 -50.25 -12.43 12.00
N LEU A 187 -50.92 -13.53 11.66
CA LEU A 187 -51.34 -13.86 10.30
C LEU A 187 -52.72 -13.23 10.12
N LEU A 188 -52.89 -12.39 9.09
CA LEU A 188 -54.06 -12.25 8.20
C LEU A 188 -53.89 -10.95 7.39
N GLY A 189 -53.21 -11.07 6.24
CA GLY A 189 -53.21 -10.06 5.18
C GLY A 189 -53.73 -10.72 3.91
N GLY A 190 -55.04 -11.00 3.89
CA GLY A 190 -55.74 -11.52 2.73
C GLY A 190 -55.96 -10.43 1.68
N GLU A 191 -55.26 -10.59 0.56
CA GLU A 191 -55.74 -10.47 -0.83
C GLU A 191 -57.02 -9.64 -1.06
N SER A 192 -56.89 -8.52 -1.77
CA SER A 192 -57.99 -7.93 -2.54
C SER A 192 -57.46 -7.56 -3.92
N TRP A 193 -57.88 -8.35 -4.91
CA TRP A 193 -57.85 -7.99 -6.33
C TRP A 193 -59.29 -7.60 -6.68
N SER A 194 -59.48 -6.41 -7.22
CA SER A 194 -60.75 -6.01 -7.83
C SER A 194 -60.53 -5.85 -9.33
N ASP A 195 -61.47 -6.43 -10.07
CA ASP A 195 -61.64 -6.41 -11.53
C ASP A 195 -61.90 -4.98 -12.06
#